data_AF-U1MJN5-F1
#
_entry.id   AF-U1MJN5-F1
#
_cell.length_a   1.000
_cell.length_b   1.000
_cell.length_c   1.000
_cell.angle_alpha   90.00
_cell.angle_beta   90.00
_cell.angle_gamma   90.00
#
_symmetry.space_group_name_H-M   'P 1'
#
loop_
_entity.id
_entity.type
_entity.pdbx_description
1 polymer ?
#
loop_
_entity_poly.entity_id
_entity_poly.type
_entity_poly.pdbx_seq_one_letter_code
_entity_poly.pdbx_strand_id
1 'polypeptide(L)'
;MSIESPLDTVHVSETARAKRDRYLTPAELRTVLRDRAGYVCRKTSPNHEGLYDKTKFIMRGQFRKTDLDIVFTVEPDRLVVVTQMSQHADSLRGRFYEQVGTTAADAVAAVSD
;
A
#
# COMPACT_ATOMS: atom_id res chain seq x y z
N MET A 1 3.80 20.13 18.74
CA MET A 1 4.37 19.59 17.50
C MET A 1 3.28 18.77 16.84
N SER A 2 2.87 19.12 15.62
CA SER A 2 2.06 18.21 14.83
C SER A 2 2.91 16.96 14.60
N ILE A 3 2.40 15.80 14.99
CA ILE A 3 3.06 14.54 14.63
C ILE A 3 2.89 14.47 13.11
N GLU A 4 3.99 14.62 12.35
CA GLU A 4 3.93 14.43 10.91
C GLU A 4 3.42 13.01 10.66
N SER A 5 2.37 12.89 9.87
CA SER A 5 1.83 11.57 9.53
C SER A 5 2.85 10.86 8.65
N PRO A 6 3.05 9.54 8.78
CA PRO A 6 3.81 8.76 7.81
C PRO A 6 3.38 9.02 6.35
N LEU A 7 2.11 9.42 6.15
CA LEU A 7 1.55 9.76 4.85
C LEU A 7 2.07 11.09 4.27
N ASP A 8 2.61 11.98 5.11
CA ASP A 8 3.24 13.23 4.69
C ASP A 8 4.62 12.97 4.07
N THR A 9 5.28 11.88 4.48
CA THR A 9 6.60 11.47 3.98
C THR A 9 6.52 10.18 3.17
N VAL A 10 6.20 10.29 1.87
CA VAL A 10 6.14 9.12 0.98
C VAL A 10 7.46 8.93 0.21
N HIS A 11 8.17 7.86 0.57
CA HIS A 11 9.35 7.37 -0.13
C HIS A 11 8.96 6.37 -1.22
N VAL A 12 9.42 6.59 -2.45
CA VAL A 12 9.21 5.63 -3.56
C VAL A 12 10.52 4.91 -3.83
N SER A 13 10.54 3.59 -3.61
CA SER A 13 11.73 2.76 -3.81
C SER A 13 12.22 2.77 -5.27
N GLU A 14 13.47 2.38 -5.49
CA GLU A 14 14.01 2.17 -6.84
C GLU A 14 13.19 1.14 -7.63
N THR A 15 12.78 0.05 -6.98
CA THR A 15 11.93 -1.00 -7.58
C THR A 15 10.59 -0.45 -8.05
N ALA A 16 9.95 0.43 -7.28
CA ALA A 16 8.72 1.09 -7.69
C ALA A 16 8.96 2.10 -8.82
N ARG A 17 10.07 2.86 -8.77
CA ARG A 17 10.48 3.83 -9.80
C ARG A 17 10.77 3.17 -11.14
N ALA A 18 11.41 2.01 -11.16
CA ALA A 18 11.73 1.24 -12.36
C ALA A 18 10.49 0.77 -13.14
N LYS A 19 9.29 0.91 -12.55
CA LYS A 19 8.01 0.57 -13.19
C LYS A 19 7.21 1.77 -13.70
N ARG A 20 7.73 2.99 -13.55
CA ARG A 20 7.03 4.23 -13.94
C ARG A 20 6.58 4.25 -15.40
N ASP A 21 7.35 3.63 -16.30
CA ASP A 21 7.04 3.62 -17.74
C ASP A 21 5.90 2.63 -18.07
N ARG A 22 5.55 1.73 -17.13
CA ARG A 22 4.46 0.77 -17.27
C ARG A 22 3.20 1.17 -16.52
N TYR A 23 3.35 1.90 -15.40
CA TYR A 23 2.29 2.14 -14.43
C TYR A 23 2.31 3.61 -13.96
N LEU A 24 2.34 3.87 -12.64
CA LEU A 24 2.32 5.21 -12.08
C LEU A 24 3.73 5.79 -11.90
N THR A 25 3.87 7.08 -12.15
CA THR A 25 5.09 7.82 -11.80
C THR A 25 5.23 7.99 -10.28
N PRO A 26 6.43 8.33 -9.77
CA PRO A 26 6.60 8.64 -8.34
C PRO A 26 5.74 9.80 -7.84
N ALA A 27 5.40 10.77 -8.68
CA ALA A 27 4.49 11.85 -8.30
C ALA A 27 3.07 11.31 -8.13
N GLU A 28 2.61 10.50 -9.08
CA GLU A 28 1.27 9.90 -9.03
C GLU A 28 1.11 8.90 -7.89
N LEU A 29 2.14 8.12 -7.57
CA LEU A 29 2.10 7.23 -6.40
C LEU A 29 1.85 8.01 -5.11
N ARG A 30 2.50 9.19 -4.94
CA ARG A 30 2.28 10.05 -3.78
C ARG A 30 0.87 10.60 -3.73
N THR A 31 0.35 11.07 -4.87
CA THR A 31 -1.03 11.55 -4.99
C THR A 31 -2.04 10.43 -4.73
N VAL A 32 -1.83 9.24 -5.28
CA VAL A 32 -2.75 8.11 -5.11
C VAL A 32 -2.84 7.69 -3.65
N LEU A 33 -1.72 7.59 -2.95
CA LEU A 33 -1.71 7.19 -1.55
C LEU A 33 -2.39 8.22 -0.64
N ARG A 34 -2.37 9.52 -0.99
CA ARG A 34 -2.99 10.58 -0.20
C ARG A 34 -4.46 10.82 -0.53
N ASP A 35 -4.79 10.88 -1.82
CA ASP A 35 -6.02 11.53 -2.29
C ASP A 35 -7.00 10.56 -2.97
N ARG A 36 -6.65 9.28 -3.09
CA ARG A 36 -7.46 8.30 -3.84
C ARG A 36 -7.88 7.13 -2.96
N ALA A 37 -9.12 6.70 -3.18
CA ALA A 37 -9.68 5.51 -2.57
C ALA A 37 -9.41 4.27 -3.44
N GLY A 38 -8.94 3.22 -2.79
CA GLY A 38 -8.89 1.85 -3.28
C GLY A 38 -9.43 0.91 -2.20
N TYR A 39 -9.01 -0.34 -2.23
CA TYR A 39 -9.15 -1.30 -1.15
C TYR A 39 -7.76 -1.53 -0.55
N VAL A 40 -7.62 -1.33 0.76
CA VAL A 40 -6.35 -1.57 1.44
C VAL A 40 -6.45 -2.83 2.28
N CYS A 41 -5.52 -3.74 2.06
CA CYS A 41 -5.44 -4.97 2.83
C CYS A 41 -4.03 -5.26 3.31
N ARG A 42 -3.98 -6.05 4.37
CA ARG A 42 -2.77 -6.70 4.89
C ARG A 42 -2.89 -8.20 4.76
N LYS A 43 -1.77 -8.89 4.68
CA LYS A 43 -1.74 -10.35 4.69
C LYS A 43 -1.94 -10.83 6.13
N THR A 44 -2.81 -11.81 6.32
CA THR A 44 -3.10 -12.39 7.63
C THR A 44 -2.97 -13.92 7.56
N SER A 45 -3.01 -14.61 8.70
CA SER A 45 -3.19 -16.05 8.77
C SER A 45 -4.05 -16.38 9.98
N PRO A 46 -5.17 -17.12 9.82
CA PRO A 46 -5.98 -17.53 10.96
C PRO A 46 -5.27 -18.56 11.84
N ASN A 47 -4.23 -19.23 11.30
CA ASN A 47 -3.54 -20.33 11.98
C ASN A 47 -2.18 -19.93 12.55
N HIS A 48 -1.66 -18.76 12.19
CA HIS A 48 -0.32 -18.32 12.60
C HIS A 48 -0.31 -16.81 12.90
N GLU A 49 -0.34 -16.46 14.17
CA GLU A 49 -0.12 -15.09 14.60
C GLU A 49 1.32 -14.66 14.30
N GLY A 50 1.52 -13.43 13.83
CA GLY A 50 2.85 -12.85 13.59
C GLY A 50 3.59 -13.39 12.36
N LEU A 51 2.98 -14.25 11.55
CA LEU A 51 3.61 -14.81 10.35
C LEU A 51 3.95 -13.75 9.28
N TYR A 52 3.14 -12.68 9.23
CA TYR A 52 3.29 -11.63 8.24
C TYR A 52 3.59 -10.30 8.90
N ASP A 53 4.38 -9.50 8.18
CA ASP A 53 4.70 -8.14 8.55
C ASP A 53 3.42 -7.28 8.63
N LYS A 54 3.09 -6.86 9.86
CA LYS A 54 1.89 -6.05 10.16
C LYS A 54 1.98 -4.64 9.57
N THR A 55 3.17 -4.19 9.20
CA THR A 55 3.42 -2.86 8.62
C THR A 55 3.28 -2.83 7.11
N LYS A 56 3.12 -4.00 6.47
CA LYS A 56 3.07 -4.14 5.01
C LYS A 56 1.64 -4.28 4.50
N PHE A 57 1.31 -3.42 3.54
CA PHE A 57 -0.03 -3.30 2.99
C PHE A 57 -0.02 -3.33 1.46
N ILE A 58 -1.19 -3.61 0.92
CA ILE A 58 -1.47 -3.57 -0.51
C ILE A 58 -2.70 -2.71 -0.73
N MET A 59 -2.54 -1.62 -1.48
CA MET A 59 -3.65 -0.83 -2.00
C MET A 59 -3.99 -1.34 -3.39
N ARG A 60 -5.17 -1.94 -3.51
CA ARG A 60 -5.75 -2.42 -4.75
C ARG A 60 -6.76 -1.41 -5.27
N GLY A 61 -6.69 -1.07 -6.55
CA GLY A 61 -7.68 -0.21 -7.17
C GLY A 61 -7.42 0.04 -8.64
N GLN A 62 -8.31 0.79 -9.26
CA GLN A 62 -8.10 1.30 -10.60
C GLN A 62 -7.51 2.71 -10.53
N PHE A 63 -6.27 2.87 -10.97
CA PHE A 63 -5.56 4.15 -10.97
C PHE A 63 -5.15 4.49 -12.40
N ARG A 64 -5.47 5.71 -12.85
CA ARG A 64 -5.19 6.16 -14.22
C ARG A 64 -5.69 5.18 -15.32
N LYS A 65 -6.86 4.57 -15.10
CA LYS A 65 -7.47 3.54 -15.97
C LYS A 65 -6.70 2.21 -16.02
N THR A 66 -5.85 1.95 -15.03
CA THR A 66 -5.11 0.69 -14.89
C THR A 66 -5.43 0.04 -13.55
N ASP A 67 -5.81 -1.23 -13.59
CA ASP A 67 -6.02 -2.03 -12.39
C ASP A 67 -4.66 -2.42 -11.79
N LEU A 68 -4.31 -1.81 -10.66
CA LEU A 68 -3.01 -1.99 -10.02
C LEU A 68 -3.14 -2.40 -8.55
N ASP A 69 -2.13 -3.15 -8.12
CA ASP A 69 -1.78 -3.37 -6.72
C ASP A 69 -0.53 -2.54 -6.41
N ILE A 70 -0.65 -1.63 -5.45
CA ILE A 70 0.45 -0.82 -4.90
C ILE A 70 0.84 -1.45 -3.57
N VAL A 71 2.07 -1.97 -3.48
CA VAL A 71 2.61 -2.59 -2.27
C VAL A 71 3.44 -1.54 -1.54
N PHE A 72 3.12 -1.32 -0.27
CA PHE A 72 3.80 -0.33 0.56
C PHE A 72 3.94 -0.80 2.01
N THR A 73 4.87 -0.18 2.72
CA THR A 73 5.11 -0.38 4.15
C THR A 73 4.91 0.95 4.88
N VAL A 74 4.32 0.89 6.07
CA VAL A 74 4.18 2.03 6.98
C VAL A 74 5.27 1.94 8.04
N GLU A 75 6.16 2.93 8.05
CA GLU A 75 7.18 3.13 9.08
C GLU A 75 6.75 4.29 10.01
N PRO A 76 7.33 4.43 11.21
CA PRO A 76 6.89 5.42 12.19
C PRO A 76 6.89 6.88 11.68
N ASP A 77 7.78 7.22 10.74
CA ASP A 77 7.99 8.57 10.21
C ASP A 77 7.64 8.70 8.72
N ARG A 78 7.34 7.59 8.02
CA ARG A 78 7.19 7.60 6.57
C ARG A 78 6.44 6.39 6.02
N LEU A 79 5.96 6.53 4.78
CA LEU A 79 5.43 5.44 3.99
C LEU A 79 6.41 5.08 2.87
N VAL A 80 6.78 3.82 2.76
CA VAL A 80 7.68 3.31 1.71
C VAL A 80 6.90 2.52 0.66
N VAL A 81 6.82 3.05 -0.55
CA VAL A 81 6.28 2.31 -1.71
C VAL A 81 7.32 1.31 -2.17
N VAL A 82 7.04 0.03 -1.94
CA VAL A 82 7.92 -1.08 -2.28
C VAL A 82 7.84 -1.36 -3.77
N THR A 83 6.63 -1.50 -4.32
CA THR A 83 6.43 -1.76 -5.75
C THR A 83 4.98 -1.49 -6.19
N GLN A 84 4.74 -1.58 -7.49
CA GLN A 84 3.42 -1.52 -8.12
C GLN A 84 3.32 -2.62 -9.19
N MET A 85 2.16 -3.22 -9.38
CA MET A 85 1.97 -4.28 -10.39
C MET A 85 0.53 -4.34 -10.88
N SER A 86 0.32 -4.83 -12.10
CA SER A 86 -1.00 -5.17 -12.62
C SER A 86 -1.70 -6.16 -11.69
N GLN A 87 -3.00 -5.98 -11.51
CA GLN A 87 -3.83 -6.96 -10.83
C GLN A 87 -3.89 -8.23 -11.69
N HIS A 88 -3.46 -9.36 -11.13
CA HIS A 88 -3.82 -10.68 -11.65
C HIS A 88 -4.81 -11.33 -10.67
N ALA A 89 -5.65 -12.25 -11.18
CA ALA A 89 -6.64 -12.94 -10.38
C ALA A 89 -6.03 -13.59 -9.12
N ASP A 90 -4.78 -14.04 -9.20
CA ASP A 90 -4.05 -14.69 -8.12
C ASP A 90 -3.27 -13.72 -7.21
N SER A 91 -3.11 -12.44 -7.59
CA SER A 91 -2.24 -11.49 -6.88
C SER A 91 -2.70 -11.15 -5.46
N LEU A 92 -4.01 -11.16 -5.20
CA LEU A 92 -4.58 -10.98 -3.85
C LEU A 92 -5.68 -11.99 -3.50
N ARG A 93 -6.10 -12.88 -4.41
CA ARG A 93 -7.03 -13.98 -4.05
C ARG A 93 -6.28 -15.12 -3.37
N GLY A 94 -5.53 -14.79 -2.32
CA GLY A 94 -5.14 -15.75 -1.30
C GLY A 94 -6.24 -15.80 -0.24
N ARG A 95 -6.44 -16.96 0.39
CA ARG A 95 -7.48 -17.16 1.44
C ARG A 95 -7.28 -16.29 2.69
N PHE A 96 -6.21 -15.51 2.78
CA PHE A 96 -5.80 -14.83 4.01
C PHE A 96 -5.32 -13.39 3.77
N TYR A 97 -6.22 -12.55 3.27
CA TYR A 97 -6.07 -11.10 3.28
C TYR A 97 -7.22 -10.49 4.07
N GLU A 98 -6.92 -9.48 4.88
CA GLU A 98 -7.89 -8.73 5.66
C GLU A 98 -7.99 -7.32 5.10
N GLN A 99 -9.22 -6.84 4.84
CA GLN A 99 -9.44 -5.43 4.52
C GLN A 99 -9.22 -4.61 5.78
N VAL A 100 -8.29 -3.67 5.74
CA VAL A 100 -8.09 -2.70 6.84
C VAL A 100 -8.73 -1.36 6.53
N GLY A 101 -9.05 -1.08 5.27
CA GLY A 101 -9.73 0.15 4.89
C GLY A 101 -9.79 0.38 3.39
N THR A 102 -9.86 1.66 3.02
CA THR A 102 -9.98 2.13 1.62
C THR A 102 -8.92 3.15 1.23
N THR A 103 -8.11 3.63 2.19
CA THR A 103 -7.09 4.65 2.00
C THR A 103 -5.78 4.25 2.66
N ALA A 104 -4.66 4.89 2.28
CA ALA A 104 -3.38 4.65 2.97
C ALA A 104 -3.40 5.19 4.42
N ALA A 105 -4.27 6.17 4.73
CA ALA A 105 -4.48 6.62 6.10
C ALA A 105 -5.03 5.51 7.00
N ASP A 106 -5.90 4.65 6.47
CA ASP A 106 -6.42 3.49 7.21
C ASP A 106 -5.29 2.49 7.54
N ALA A 107 -4.32 2.31 6.64
CA ALA A 107 -3.13 1.51 6.93
C ALA A 107 -2.25 2.14 8.02
N VAL A 108 -2.10 3.46 8.03
CA VAL A 108 -1.35 4.18 9.09
C VAL A 108 -2.03 3.99 10.45
N ALA A 109 -3.36 4.13 10.50
CA ALA A 109 -4.14 3.88 11.71
C ALA A 109 -3.97 2.43 12.20
N ALA A 110 -4.03 1.46 11.28
CA ALA A 110 -3.92 0.03 11.61
C ALA A 110 -2.55 -0.44 12.14
N VAL A 111 -1.49 0.37 12.03
CA VAL A 111 -0.17 0.11 12.66
C VAL A 111 -0.04 0.78 14.03
N SER A 112 -0.88 1.77 14.30
CA SER A 112 -0.85 2.55 15.55
C SER A 112 -1.71 1.92 16.67
N ASP A 113 -2.56 0.96 16.32
CA ASP A 113 -3.34 0.09 17.23
C ASP A 113 -2.51 -1.12 17.72
#